data_AF-A0A165QDZ0-F1
#
_entry.id   AF-A0A165QDZ0-F1
#
_cell.length_a   1.000
_cell.length_b   1.000
_cell.length_c   1.000
_cell.angle_alpha   90.00
_cell.angle_beta   90.00
_cell.angle_gamma   90.00
#
_symmetry.space_group_name_H-M   'P 1'
#
loop_
_entity.id
_entity.type
_entity.pdbx_description
1 polymer ?
#
loop_
_entity_poly.entity_id
_entity_poly.type
_entity_poly.pdbx_seq_one_letter_code
_entity_poly.pdbx_strand_id
1 'polypeptide(L)'
;MAEYKKQKPSMIPLEDEEDDKRAAISHLVEGKASEHQAQVEAMRKADRSRIGFSLVPQPIVDMFKARAAELNMDQKEYFYHLLREDGLKIPTYKELDARNR
;
A
#
# COMPACT_ATOMS: atom_id res chain seq x y z
N MET A 1 -55.46 -32.80 -13.81
CA MET A 1 -55.33 -31.34 -13.90
C MET A 1 -54.86 -30.86 -12.54
N ALA A 2 -53.61 -30.41 -12.41
CA ALA A 2 -53.06 -29.92 -11.15
C ALA A 2 -52.75 -28.42 -11.29
N GLU A 3 -53.38 -27.61 -10.45
CA GLU A 3 -53.22 -26.15 -10.38
C GLU A 3 -51.81 -25.75 -9.94
N TYR A 4 -51.15 -24.92 -10.75
CA TYR A 4 -49.90 -24.25 -10.37
C TYR A 4 -50.22 -22.90 -9.72
N LYS A 5 -50.05 -22.78 -8.40
CA LYS A 5 -50.05 -21.49 -7.71
C LYS A 5 -48.72 -20.78 -7.93
N LYS A 6 -48.74 -19.69 -8.70
CA LYS A 6 -47.63 -18.73 -8.83
C LYS A 6 -47.46 -17.97 -7.50
N GLN A 7 -46.30 -18.10 -6.88
CA GLN A 7 -45.90 -17.30 -5.73
C GLN A 7 -44.78 -16.34 -6.16
N LYS A 8 -45.05 -15.03 -6.12
CA LYS A 8 -44.04 -13.97 -6.18
C LYS A 8 -43.75 -13.48 -4.76
N PRO A 9 -42.48 -13.31 -4.40
CA PRO A 9 -42.10 -12.22 -3.49
C PRO A 9 -40.81 -11.53 -4.03
N SER A 10 -40.83 -10.23 -4.36
CA SER A 10 -40.78 -9.02 -3.50
C SER A 10 -39.36 -8.43 -3.54
N MET A 11 -39.24 -7.27 -4.18
CA MET A 11 -38.06 -6.39 -4.14
C MET A 11 -37.67 -6.10 -2.68
N ILE A 12 -36.38 -6.27 -2.35
CA ILE A 12 -35.77 -5.71 -1.14
C ILE A 12 -34.65 -4.77 -1.63
N PRO A 13 -34.62 -3.49 -1.24
CA PRO A 13 -33.51 -2.59 -1.53
C PRO A 13 -32.26 -3.05 -0.75
N LEU A 14 -31.14 -3.25 -1.44
CA LEU A 14 -29.85 -3.71 -0.89
C LEU A 14 -28.87 -2.54 -0.76
N GLU A 15 -29.15 -1.56 0.10
CA GLU A 15 -28.28 -0.37 0.21
C GLU A 15 -27.84 0.03 1.63
N ASP A 16 -28.26 -0.67 2.70
CA ASP A 16 -27.89 -0.29 4.09
C ASP A 16 -26.88 -1.22 4.79
N GLU A 17 -26.60 -2.43 4.28
CA GLU A 17 -25.73 -3.39 4.99
C GLU A 17 -24.22 -3.10 4.86
N GLU A 18 -23.79 -2.34 3.85
CA GLU A 18 -22.35 -2.06 3.65
C GLU A 18 -21.83 -0.93 4.55
N ASP A 19 -22.66 0.05 4.88
CA ASP A 19 -22.27 1.19 5.70
C ASP A 19 -22.10 0.78 7.17
N ASP A 20 -23.03 -0.05 7.67
CA ASP A 20 -23.01 -0.60 9.04
C ASP A 20 -21.79 -1.53 9.26
N LYS A 21 -21.42 -2.32 8.24
CA LYS A 21 -20.22 -3.16 8.27
C LYS A 21 -18.95 -2.31 8.28
N ARG A 22 -18.89 -1.20 7.53
CA ARG A 22 -17.74 -0.28 7.53
C ARG A 22 -17.58 0.43 8.87
N ALA A 23 -18.67 0.87 9.47
CA ALA A 23 -18.67 1.47 10.81
C ALA A 23 -18.24 0.45 11.89
N ALA A 24 -18.74 -0.78 11.83
CA ALA A 24 -18.37 -1.86 12.75
C ALA A 24 -16.89 -2.28 12.61
N ILE A 25 -16.38 -2.35 11.37
CA ILE A 25 -14.96 -2.61 11.13
C ILE A 25 -14.11 -1.46 11.67
N SER A 26 -14.51 -0.21 11.43
CA SER A 26 -13.82 0.99 11.94
C SER A 26 -13.70 0.97 13.48
N HIS A 27 -14.77 0.63 14.18
CA HIS A 27 -14.80 0.50 15.65
C HIS A 27 -13.92 -0.66 16.18
N LEU A 28 -13.70 -1.71 15.39
CA LEU A 28 -12.83 -2.83 15.75
C LEU A 28 -11.33 -2.52 15.59
N VAL A 29 -10.97 -1.51 14.77
CA VAL A 29 -9.59 -1.05 14.57
C VAL A 29 -9.23 0.14 15.48
N GLU A 30 -10.20 0.72 16.19
CA GLU A 30 -9.94 1.76 17.19
C GLU A 30 -9.03 1.23 18.31
N GLY A 31 -7.80 1.74 18.36
CA GLY A 31 -6.84 1.45 19.41
C GLY A 31 -5.79 0.37 19.10
N LYS A 32 -5.78 -0.22 17.90
CA LYS A 32 -4.69 -1.08 17.43
C LYS A 32 -4.10 -0.41 16.20
N ALA A 33 -2.82 0.00 16.28
CA ALA A 33 -2.13 0.69 15.19
C ALA A 33 -2.50 0.06 13.85
N SER A 34 -3.08 0.85 12.95
CA SER A 34 -3.49 0.41 11.61
C SER A 34 -2.41 -0.49 11.01
N GLU A 35 -2.78 -1.53 10.25
CA GLU A 35 -1.81 -2.45 9.60
C GLU A 35 -0.70 -1.69 8.89
N HIS A 36 -1.04 -0.53 8.32
CA HIS A 36 -0.12 0.41 7.71
C HIS A 36 0.88 1.03 8.72
N GLN A 37 0.42 1.49 9.88
CA GLN A 37 1.30 2.04 10.93
C GLN A 37 2.25 0.99 11.51
N ALA A 38 1.75 -0.23 11.73
CA ALA A 38 2.58 -1.35 12.19
C ALA A 38 3.68 -1.68 11.18
N GLN A 39 3.36 -1.65 9.88
CA GLN A 39 4.33 -1.85 8.80
C GLN A 39 5.40 -0.75 8.78
N VAL A 40 5.00 0.53 8.90
CA VAL A 40 5.93 1.68 8.95
C VAL A 40 6.89 1.53 10.12
N GLU A 41 6.38 1.23 11.31
CA GLU A 41 7.20 1.04 12.50
C GLU A 41 8.18 -0.13 12.37
N ALA A 42 7.73 -1.26 11.81
CA ALA A 42 8.59 -2.41 11.54
C ALA A 42 9.74 -2.02 10.60
N MET A 43 9.45 -1.33 9.50
CA MET A 43 10.48 -0.88 8.55
C MET A 43 11.43 0.18 9.14
N ARG A 44 10.95 1.03 10.06
CA ARG A 44 11.81 1.99 10.77
C ARG A 44 12.78 1.33 11.76
N LYS A 45 12.39 0.17 12.32
CA LYS A 45 13.17 -0.59 13.31
C LYS A 45 14.06 -1.66 12.68
N ALA A 46 13.80 -2.06 11.43
CA ALA A 46 14.58 -3.06 10.71
C ALA A 46 16.03 -2.64 10.48
N ASP A 47 16.93 -3.63 10.41
CA ASP A 47 18.33 -3.44 10.04
C ASP A 47 18.48 -2.88 8.62
N ARG A 48 19.47 -1.99 8.43
CA ARG A 48 19.74 -1.34 7.15
C ARG A 48 20.98 -1.92 6.51
N SER A 49 20.83 -2.47 5.31
CA SER A 49 21.95 -2.89 4.46
C SER A 49 22.30 -1.82 3.43
N ARG A 50 23.57 -1.75 3.05
CA ARG A 50 24.03 -0.92 1.92
C ARG A 50 23.74 -1.67 0.62
N ILE A 51 23.02 -1.03 -0.30
CA ILE A 51 22.89 -1.48 -1.69
C ILE A 51 24.06 -0.87 -2.47
N GLY A 52 24.79 -1.68 -3.23
CA GLY A 52 25.93 -1.25 -4.05
C GLY A 52 25.78 -1.72 -5.49
N PHE A 53 26.21 -0.88 -6.43
CA PHE A 53 26.17 -1.15 -7.87
C PHE A 53 27.51 -1.63 -8.43
N SER A 54 28.38 -2.22 -7.59
CA SER A 54 29.77 -2.55 -7.94
C SER A 54 29.91 -3.53 -9.12
N LEU A 55 28.88 -4.32 -9.40
CA LEU A 55 28.86 -5.29 -10.50
C LEU A 55 27.87 -4.91 -11.62
N VAL A 56 27.28 -3.71 -11.55
CA VAL A 56 26.35 -3.24 -12.57
C VAL A 56 27.12 -2.41 -13.59
N PRO A 57 26.95 -2.64 -14.91
CA PRO A 57 27.59 -1.84 -15.95
C PRO A 57 27.33 -0.34 -15.76
N GLN A 58 28.39 0.46 -15.90
CA GLN A 58 28.32 1.92 -15.74
C GLN A 58 27.18 2.59 -16.54
N PRO A 59 26.92 2.22 -17.82
CA PRO A 59 25.83 2.83 -18.59
C PRO A 59 24.45 2.64 -17.94
N ILE A 60 24.22 1.51 -17.27
CA ILE A 60 22.95 1.23 -16.58
C ILE A 60 22.82 2.09 -15.34
N VAL A 61 23.91 2.26 -14.58
CA VAL A 61 23.94 3.14 -13.42
C VAL A 61 23.69 4.59 -13.83
N ASP A 62 24.22 5.01 -14.98
CA ASP A 62 24.00 6.36 -15.50
C ASP A 62 22.55 6.58 -15.95
N MET A 63 21.93 5.60 -16.62
CA MET A 63 20.50 5.64 -16.95
C MET A 63 19.62 5.73 -15.69
N PHE A 64 19.95 4.96 -14.66
CA PHE A 64 19.25 4.99 -13.38
C PHE A 64 19.33 6.37 -12.72
N LYS A 65 20.53 6.97 -12.69
CA LYS A 65 20.74 8.31 -12.13
C LYS A 65 20.05 9.40 -12.94
N ALA A 66 20.11 9.32 -14.27
CA ALA A 66 19.43 10.25 -15.15
C ALA A 66 17.92 10.23 -14.89
N ARG A 67 17.32 9.04 -14.80
CA ARG A 67 15.88 8.91 -14.57
C ARG A 67 15.44 9.39 -13.19
N ALA A 68 16.25 9.14 -12.16
CA ALA A 68 16.03 9.69 -10.82
C ALA A 68 16.04 11.23 -10.86
N ALA A 69 17.02 11.83 -11.54
CA ALA A 69 17.15 13.28 -11.68
C ALA A 69 15.99 13.91 -12.47
N GLU A 70 15.53 13.28 -13.56
CA GLU A 70 14.35 13.72 -14.33
C GLU A 70 13.09 13.82 -13.45
N LEU A 71 12.96 12.92 -12.48
CA LEU A 71 11.85 12.87 -11.54
C LEU A 71 12.06 13.72 -10.28
N ASN A 72 13.16 14.47 -10.19
CA ASN A 72 13.58 15.22 -9.00
C ASN A 72 13.65 14.34 -7.73
N MET A 73 14.13 13.11 -7.88
CA MET A 73 14.29 12.14 -6.81
C MET A 73 15.76 11.81 -6.59
N ASP A 74 16.15 11.57 -5.34
CA ASP A 74 17.42 10.92 -5.05
C ASP A 74 17.42 9.45 -5.51
N GLN A 75 18.61 8.86 -5.74
CA GLN A 75 18.75 7.46 -6.15
C GLN A 75 17.99 6.48 -5.23
N LYS A 76 18.00 6.74 -3.92
CA LYS A 76 17.29 5.93 -2.93
C LYS A 76 15.78 6.07 -3.06
N GLU A 77 15.30 7.28 -3.30
CA GLU A 77 13.87 7.56 -3.46
C GLU A 77 13.34 6.96 -4.75
N TYR A 78 14.11 7.07 -5.83
CA TYR A 78 13.80 6.46 -7.11
C TYR A 78 13.77 4.93 -7.01
N PHE A 79 14.70 4.32 -6.25
CA PHE A 79 14.65 2.89 -5.96
C PHE A 79 13.35 2.47 -5.25
N TYR A 80 12.93 3.21 -4.21
CA TYR A 80 11.65 2.91 -3.54
C TYR A 80 10.45 3.20 -4.43
N HIS A 81 10.52 4.20 -5.30
CA HIS A 81 9.47 4.51 -6.26
C HIS A 81 9.26 3.33 -7.22
N LEU A 82 10.32 2.77 -7.81
CA LEU A 82 10.23 1.61 -8.70
C LEU A 82 9.58 0.40 -8.01
N LEU A 83 9.95 0.13 -6.76
CA LEU A 83 9.33 -0.97 -6.00
C LEU A 83 7.85 -0.72 -5.70
N ARG A 84 7.44 0.53 -5.49
CA ARG A 84 6.01 0.88 -5.33
C ARG A 84 5.24 0.75 -6.65
N GLU A 85 5.84 1.13 -7.77
CA GLU A 85 5.23 0.93 -9.09
C GLU A 85 4.98 -0.55 -9.40
N ASP A 86 5.84 -1.44 -8.88
CA ASP A 86 5.66 -2.90 -8.95
C ASP A 86 4.57 -3.44 -8.00
N GLY A 87 3.89 -2.57 -7.25
CA GLY A 87 2.81 -2.92 -6.34
C GLY A 87 3.25 -3.33 -4.92
N LEU A 88 4.53 -3.20 -4.59
CA LEU A 88 4.99 -3.45 -3.23
C LEU A 88 4.54 -2.31 -2.31
N LYS A 89 3.96 -2.69 -1.15
CA LYS A 89 3.52 -1.74 -0.11
C LYS A 89 4.73 -1.21 0.65
N ILE A 90 5.47 -0.27 0.04
CA ILE A 90 6.61 0.39 0.67
C ILE A 90 6.18 1.78 1.16
N PRO A 91 6.31 2.09 2.46
CA PRO A 91 5.98 3.41 2.99
C PRO A 91 6.76 4.53 2.30
N THR A 92 6.18 5.72 2.26
CA THR A 92 6.81 6.90 1.67
C THR A 92 8.09 7.29 2.42
N TYR A 93 8.95 8.09 1.78
CA TYR A 93 10.18 8.54 2.43
C TYR A 93 9.88 9.36 3.70
N LYS A 94 8.84 10.21 3.67
CA LYS A 94 8.35 10.98 4.81
C LYS A 94 7.96 10.08 5.99
N GLU A 95 7.38 8.92 5.70
CA GLU A 95 7.02 7.94 6.71
C GLU A 95 8.22 7.15 7.23
N LEU A 96 9.24 6.89 6.42
CA LEU A 96 10.44 6.17 6.88
C LEU A 96 11.48 7.07 7.56
N ASP A 97 11.27 8.38 7.57
CA ASP A 97 12.19 9.34 8.18
C ASP A 97 12.39 9.04 9.68
N ALA A 98 13.65 8.85 10.07
CA ALA A 98 14.02 8.43 11.42
C ALA A 98 13.82 9.52 12.49
N ARG A 99 13.59 10.78 12.08
CA ARG A 99 13.33 11.91 12.99
C ARG A 99 11.85 12.00 13.39
N ASN A 100 10.95 11.31 12.69
CA ASN A 100 9.53 11.23 13.01
C ASN A 100 9.21 10.10 14.03
N ARG A 101 10.11 9.87 15.00
CA ARG A 101 9.94 8.89 16.09
C ARG A 101 9.17 9.48 17.26
#